data_AF-A0A1G6EA38-F1
#
_entry.id   AF-A0A1G6EA38-F1
#
_cell.length_a   1.000
_cell.length_b   1.000
_cell.length_c   1.000
_cell.angle_alpha   90.00
_cell.angle_beta   90.00
_cell.angle_gamma   90.00
#
_symmetry.space_group_name_H-M   'P 1'
#
loop_
_entity.id
_entity.type
_entity.pdbx_description
1 polymer ?
#
loop_
_entity_poly.entity_id
_entity_poly.type
_entity_poly.pdbx_seq_one_letter_code
_entity_poly.pdbx_strand_id
1 'polypeptide(L)'
;MLDKKKKFNDYYDEITSKFAEQLVAETNNVVFSPYSIASVLLLLSEAVDGDAKEELSKLLNGSKNLNYTQDEIVAFAKAVAKNVEFHSTSAVAVNEDYAETIKDEYKKRINKILGAKVFSSDNMVEDINAWVKENTNGMVEAIANEENMKNVLMCMLNAVAFEAEWRQMYESTDVEYGDFHNADGSCDEIVLLRSTEDEYVENKDFAGFIKPYLGNEFIYMALLPKNEKADMKKLLRNNGISQLYKNKKHGDIIVKMPEFNYEFETNLKKSLEDFGVYKVFGDNADFSPMSSAHLRMDEIKHKALIKVDRNGTKAAAVTCGDTGAGDICLLEDFREITLDRPFVYAIIHADTELPIFVGVTNEIKNAQIEINEKNLDMEGFEPKHYEFRTLEERYDMCCTRYDEIEEKIRPVIEEDPINNIRLRRISDQMHSAMRNSNIRELDAINYTVNNILGIAKEESSEVCEHKEKIDCRKNVEGIVKIIKEKIEEGN
;
A
#
# COMPACT_ATOMS: atom_id res chain seq x y z
N MET A 1 15.34 -16.77 -26.31
CA MET A 1 14.83 -15.69 -25.42
C MET A 1 13.59 -16.13 -24.63
N LEU A 2 12.51 -16.61 -25.27
CA LEU A 2 11.29 -17.10 -24.60
C LEU A 2 11.53 -18.22 -23.56
N ASP A 3 12.37 -19.20 -23.88
CA ASP A 3 12.72 -20.30 -22.96
C ASP A 3 13.55 -19.81 -21.75
N LYS A 4 14.33 -18.73 -21.91
CA LYS A 4 15.13 -18.13 -20.84
C LYS A 4 14.25 -17.32 -19.88
N LYS A 5 13.36 -16.46 -20.41
CA LYS A 5 12.36 -15.72 -19.62
C LYS A 5 11.49 -16.67 -18.80
N LYS A 6 10.95 -17.72 -19.43
CA LYS A 6 10.09 -18.69 -18.73
C LYS A 6 10.81 -19.34 -17.55
N LYS A 7 12.05 -19.79 -17.73
CA LYS A 7 12.78 -20.47 -16.65
C LYS A 7 13.17 -19.51 -15.52
N PHE A 8 13.51 -18.25 -15.82
CA PHE A 8 13.71 -17.24 -14.79
C PHE A 8 12.43 -16.98 -14.00
N ASN A 9 11.28 -16.90 -14.67
CA ASN A 9 9.99 -16.74 -14.01
C ASN A 9 9.63 -17.94 -13.11
N ASP A 10 9.86 -19.17 -13.59
CA ASP A 10 9.66 -20.38 -12.78
C ASP A 10 10.55 -20.40 -11.53
N TYR A 11 11.81 -19.95 -11.65
CA TYR A 11 12.75 -19.82 -10.54
C TYR A 11 12.32 -18.72 -9.55
N TYR A 12 11.89 -17.58 -10.07
CA TYR A 12 11.44 -16.46 -9.26
C TYR A 12 10.17 -16.81 -8.46
N ASP A 13 9.24 -17.54 -9.08
CA ASP A 13 8.06 -18.10 -8.40
C ASP A 13 8.46 -19.12 -7.31
N GLU A 14 9.49 -19.95 -7.53
CA GLU A 14 10.01 -20.89 -6.52
C GLU A 14 10.55 -20.14 -5.28
N ILE A 15 11.35 -19.10 -5.48
CA ILE A 15 11.85 -18.27 -4.37
C ILE A 15 10.72 -17.56 -3.66
N THR A 16 9.81 -16.95 -4.42
CA THR A 16 8.63 -16.26 -3.88
C THR A 16 7.82 -17.21 -2.99
N SER A 17 7.62 -18.45 -3.44
CA SER A 17 6.91 -19.48 -2.68
C SER A 17 7.65 -19.87 -1.40
N LYS A 18 8.98 -20.06 -1.44
CA LYS A 18 9.77 -20.39 -0.25
C LYS A 18 9.67 -19.30 0.82
N PHE A 19 9.78 -18.04 0.43
CA PHE A 19 9.60 -16.93 1.38
C PHE A 19 8.16 -16.84 1.87
N ALA A 20 7.16 -17.06 1.02
CA ALA A 20 5.77 -17.12 1.46
C ALA A 20 5.52 -18.20 2.52
N GLU A 21 6.10 -19.39 2.37
CA GLU A 21 5.95 -20.47 3.37
C GLU A 21 6.43 -20.09 4.77
N GLN A 22 7.49 -19.27 4.84
CA GLN A 22 8.07 -18.79 6.09
C GLN A 22 7.33 -17.57 6.64
N LEU A 23 6.97 -16.61 5.77
CA LEU A 23 6.47 -15.30 6.18
C LEU A 23 4.95 -15.28 6.40
N VAL A 24 4.17 -16.05 5.64
CA VAL A 24 2.71 -16.05 5.76
C VAL A 24 2.31 -16.58 7.14
N ALA A 25 1.47 -15.82 7.83
CA ALA A 25 0.87 -16.20 9.10
C ALA A 25 -0.54 -16.77 8.90
N GLU A 26 -1.06 -17.45 9.92
CA GLU A 26 -2.43 -17.99 9.87
C GLU A 26 -3.49 -16.90 10.04
N THR A 27 -3.23 -15.89 10.87
CA THR A 27 -4.23 -14.88 11.25
C THR A 27 -3.86 -13.45 10.89
N ASN A 28 -2.57 -13.12 10.87
CA ASN A 28 -2.13 -11.75 10.60
C ASN A 28 -1.96 -11.51 9.11
N ASN A 29 -2.21 -10.27 8.68
CA ASN A 29 -1.88 -9.82 7.33
C ASN A 29 -0.38 -9.88 7.08
N VAL A 30 -0.01 -10.25 5.86
CA VAL A 30 1.38 -10.31 5.43
C VAL A 30 1.49 -9.68 4.06
N VAL A 31 2.47 -8.80 3.89
CA VAL A 31 2.88 -8.29 2.59
C VAL A 31 4.40 -8.34 2.53
N PHE A 32 4.95 -8.84 1.43
CA PHE A 32 6.37 -8.78 1.21
C PHE A 32 6.65 -8.57 -0.27
N SER A 33 7.85 -8.11 -0.58
CA SER A 33 8.28 -7.91 -1.96
C SER A 33 9.37 -8.94 -2.30
N PRO A 34 9.06 -9.95 -3.13
CA PRO A 34 10.08 -10.88 -3.61
C PRO A 34 11.20 -10.16 -4.37
N TYR A 35 10.89 -9.03 -5.01
CA TYR A 35 11.85 -8.16 -5.69
C TYR A 35 12.88 -7.58 -4.71
N SER A 36 12.36 -7.00 -3.63
CA SER A 36 13.15 -6.39 -2.57
C SER A 36 14.07 -7.42 -1.90
N ILE A 37 13.52 -8.59 -1.58
CA ILE A 37 14.28 -9.70 -1.00
C ILE A 37 15.39 -10.13 -1.96
N ALA A 38 15.08 -10.36 -3.23
CA ALA A 38 16.09 -10.71 -4.24
C ALA A 38 17.19 -9.63 -4.37
N SER A 39 16.83 -8.35 -4.25
CA SER A 39 17.78 -7.23 -4.27
C SER A 39 18.74 -7.28 -3.08
N VAL A 40 18.26 -7.56 -1.88
CA VAL A 40 19.13 -7.69 -0.69
C VAL A 40 20.01 -8.93 -0.76
N LEU A 41 19.51 -10.05 -1.26
CA LEU A 41 20.32 -11.26 -1.48
C LEU A 41 21.45 -11.00 -2.49
N LEU A 42 21.19 -10.14 -3.47
CA LEU A 42 22.19 -9.70 -4.44
C LEU A 42 23.24 -8.75 -3.82
N LEU A 43 22.85 -7.86 -2.90
CA LEU A 43 23.82 -7.08 -2.12
C LEU A 43 24.72 -8.00 -1.30
N LEU A 44 24.12 -8.96 -0.62
CA LEU A 44 24.83 -9.94 0.21
C LEU A 44 25.75 -10.83 -0.62
N SER A 45 25.34 -11.27 -1.82
CA SER A 45 26.19 -12.08 -2.69
C SER A 45 27.42 -11.33 -3.20
N GLU A 46 27.34 -10.00 -3.35
CA GLU A 46 28.50 -9.17 -3.69
C GLU A 46 29.41 -8.89 -2.49
N ALA A 47 28.92 -9.11 -1.26
CA ALA A 47 29.65 -8.81 -0.04
C ALA A 47 30.54 -9.97 0.42
N VAL A 48 30.24 -11.20 0.01
CA VAL A 48 30.85 -12.42 0.56
C VAL A 48 31.58 -13.29 -0.46
N ASP A 49 32.53 -14.09 0.02
CA ASP A 49 33.21 -15.14 -0.75
C ASP A 49 33.17 -16.51 -0.03
N GLY A 50 33.83 -17.52 -0.60
CA GLY A 50 34.02 -18.84 0.02
C GLY A 50 32.71 -19.59 0.31
N ASP A 51 32.65 -20.30 1.44
CA ASP A 51 31.48 -21.09 1.88
C ASP A 51 30.17 -20.27 1.87
N ALA A 52 30.23 -19.01 2.33
CA ALA A 52 29.08 -18.13 2.41
C ALA A 52 28.50 -17.80 1.03
N LYS A 53 29.38 -17.56 0.05
CA LYS A 53 28.99 -17.36 -1.34
C LYS A 53 28.43 -18.63 -1.97
N GLU A 54 28.97 -19.79 -1.64
CA GLU A 54 28.42 -21.07 -2.13
C GLU A 54 27.01 -21.34 -1.59
N GLU A 55 26.76 -21.08 -0.30
CA GLU A 55 25.43 -21.21 0.32
C GLU A 55 24.41 -20.28 -0.35
N LEU A 56 24.75 -19.00 -0.50
CA LEU A 56 23.90 -18.03 -1.21
C LEU A 56 23.67 -18.43 -2.66
N SER A 57 24.71 -18.89 -3.35
CA SER A 57 24.59 -19.32 -4.74
C SER A 57 23.69 -20.55 -4.87
N LYS A 58 23.72 -21.48 -3.90
CA LYS A 58 22.78 -22.62 -3.88
C LYS A 58 21.33 -22.17 -3.69
N LEU A 59 21.09 -21.19 -2.82
CA LEU A 59 19.77 -20.59 -2.67
C LEU A 59 19.30 -19.90 -3.96
N LEU A 60 20.17 -19.09 -4.56
CA LEU A 60 19.89 -18.33 -5.79
C LEU A 60 19.91 -19.18 -7.08
N ASN A 61 20.44 -20.40 -7.07
CA ASN A 61 20.36 -21.30 -8.22
C ASN A 61 19.11 -22.19 -8.20
N GLY A 62 18.34 -22.14 -7.10
CA GLY A 62 17.14 -22.94 -6.89
C GLY A 62 17.41 -24.46 -6.87
N SER A 63 16.34 -25.25 -6.76
CA SER A 63 16.41 -26.72 -6.69
C SER A 63 16.88 -27.41 -7.99
N LYS A 64 16.96 -26.69 -9.11
CA LYS A 64 17.13 -27.26 -10.46
C LYS A 64 18.49 -27.00 -11.11
N ASN A 65 19.51 -26.54 -10.35
CA ASN A 65 20.81 -26.15 -10.91
C ASN A 65 20.65 -25.24 -12.14
N LEU A 66 19.74 -24.29 -12.01
CA LEU A 66 19.49 -23.33 -13.05
C LEU A 66 20.64 -22.32 -12.95
N ASN A 67 21.61 -22.40 -13.87
CA ASN A 67 22.70 -21.43 -14.01
C ASN A 67 22.14 -20.05 -14.41
N TYR A 68 21.35 -19.43 -13.53
CA TYR A 68 20.83 -18.09 -13.71
C TYR A 68 21.73 -17.13 -12.98
N THR A 69 22.40 -16.32 -13.80
CA THR A 69 23.37 -15.37 -13.32
C THR A 69 22.59 -14.23 -12.68
N GLN A 70 23.13 -13.73 -11.59
CA GLN A 70 22.97 -12.37 -11.10
C GLN A 70 22.48 -11.34 -12.15
N ASP A 71 22.97 -11.41 -13.39
CA ASP A 71 22.54 -10.57 -14.52
C ASP A 71 21.02 -10.56 -14.77
N GLU A 72 20.30 -11.65 -14.54
CA GLU A 72 18.85 -11.70 -14.77
C GLU A 72 18.08 -10.96 -13.67
N ILE A 73 18.49 -11.14 -12.42
CA ILE A 73 17.97 -10.35 -11.29
C ILE A 73 18.30 -8.87 -11.51
N VAL A 74 19.50 -8.55 -12.00
CA VAL A 74 19.90 -7.18 -12.34
C VAL A 74 19.09 -6.62 -13.52
N ALA A 75 18.84 -7.41 -14.56
CA ALA A 75 18.03 -7.00 -15.69
C ALA A 75 16.58 -6.72 -15.26
N PHE A 76 16.04 -7.58 -14.39
CA PHE A 76 14.73 -7.38 -13.78
C PHE A 76 14.72 -6.11 -12.90
N ALA A 77 15.71 -5.93 -12.04
CA ALA A 77 15.88 -4.73 -11.22
C ALA A 77 15.85 -3.45 -12.07
N LYS A 78 16.62 -3.42 -13.16
CA LYS A 78 16.65 -2.31 -14.09
C LYS A 78 15.37 -2.11 -14.89
N ALA A 79 14.58 -3.16 -15.10
CA ALA A 79 13.30 -3.05 -15.78
C ALA A 79 12.28 -2.37 -14.85
N VAL A 80 12.20 -2.82 -13.60
CA VAL A 80 11.25 -2.29 -12.60
C VAL A 80 11.63 -0.89 -12.13
N ALA A 81 12.92 -0.60 -11.93
CA ALA A 81 13.40 0.70 -11.44
C ALA A 81 13.18 1.89 -12.39
N LYS A 82 12.65 1.65 -13.60
CA LYS A 82 12.28 2.73 -14.55
C LYS A 82 10.91 3.33 -14.23
N ASN A 83 10.08 2.62 -13.47
CA ASN A 83 8.72 3.03 -13.20
C ASN A 83 8.69 3.91 -11.94
N VAL A 84 7.97 5.02 -12.02
CA VAL A 84 7.91 6.00 -10.92
C VAL A 84 7.05 5.52 -9.77
N GLU A 85 6.16 4.56 -10.04
CA GLU A 85 5.19 3.98 -9.11
C GLU A 85 5.81 3.00 -8.10
N PHE A 86 7.05 2.55 -8.36
CA PHE A 86 7.72 1.55 -7.53
C PHE A 86 8.93 2.15 -6.81
N HIS A 87 8.77 2.39 -5.51
CA HIS A 87 9.83 2.90 -4.64
C HIS A 87 10.46 1.74 -3.86
N SER A 88 11.58 1.23 -4.36
CA SER A 88 12.44 0.28 -3.64
C SER A 88 13.77 0.93 -3.32
N THR A 89 14.12 0.95 -2.04
CA THR A 89 15.43 1.41 -1.60
C THR A 89 16.17 0.32 -0.83
N SER A 90 17.48 0.28 -0.96
CA SER A 90 18.32 -0.68 -0.22
C SER A 90 19.60 -0.04 0.26
N ALA A 91 20.02 -0.39 1.46
CA ALA A 91 21.26 0.06 2.04
C ALA A 91 21.94 -0.99 2.91
N VAL A 92 23.22 -0.74 3.16
CA VAL A 92 24.02 -1.45 4.14
C VAL A 92 24.45 -0.44 5.19
N ALA A 93 23.98 -0.63 6.42
CA ALA A 93 24.41 0.12 7.58
C ALA A 93 25.55 -0.65 8.26
N VAL A 94 26.65 0.04 8.56
CA VAL A 94 27.82 -0.54 9.22
C VAL A 94 28.16 0.30 10.44
N ASN A 95 28.60 -0.34 11.52
CA ASN A 95 29.04 0.37 12.71
C ASN A 95 30.24 1.28 12.35
N GLU A 96 30.25 2.50 12.88
CA GLU A 96 31.27 3.53 12.60
C GLU A 96 32.71 3.03 12.76
N ASP A 97 32.97 2.14 13.73
CA ASP A 97 34.30 1.54 13.98
C ASP A 97 34.85 0.78 12.75
N TYR A 98 33.98 0.35 11.85
CA TYR A 98 34.32 -0.42 10.65
C TYR A 98 34.21 0.41 9.35
N ALA A 99 33.87 1.69 9.42
CA ALA A 99 33.61 2.54 8.24
C ALA A 99 34.78 2.54 7.23
N GLU A 100 36.00 2.71 7.73
CA GLU A 100 37.26 2.75 6.95
C GLU A 100 37.68 1.38 6.40
N THR A 101 37.06 0.30 6.89
CA THR A 101 37.38 -1.06 6.46
C THR A 101 36.61 -1.45 5.19
N ILE A 102 35.50 -0.75 4.90
CA ILE A 102 34.62 -1.05 3.77
C ILE A 102 35.26 -0.58 2.46
N LYS A 103 35.46 -1.52 1.55
CA LYS A 103 36.12 -1.31 0.26
C LYS A 103 35.28 -0.47 -0.68
N ASP A 104 35.91 0.49 -1.33
CA ASP A 104 35.26 1.34 -2.35
C ASP A 104 34.77 0.54 -3.56
N GLU A 105 35.44 -0.55 -3.90
CA GLU A 105 35.02 -1.45 -4.97
C GLU A 105 33.64 -2.05 -4.71
N TYR A 106 33.36 -2.43 -3.45
CA TYR A 106 32.06 -2.94 -3.05
C TYR A 106 30.99 -1.84 -3.11
N LYS A 107 31.26 -0.67 -2.51
CA LYS A 107 30.35 0.50 -2.56
C LYS A 107 29.96 0.87 -4.00
N LYS A 108 30.95 0.99 -4.90
CA LYS A 108 30.74 1.30 -6.33
C LYS A 108 29.92 0.23 -7.03
N ARG A 109 30.14 -1.03 -6.69
CA ARG A 109 29.46 -2.15 -7.33
C ARG A 109 27.99 -2.19 -6.97
N ILE A 110 27.64 -2.17 -5.68
CA ILE A 110 26.24 -2.24 -5.27
C ILE A 110 25.44 -1.02 -5.74
N ASN A 111 26.08 0.16 -5.76
CA ASN A 111 25.47 1.37 -6.29
C ASN A 111 25.17 1.24 -7.79
N LYS A 112 26.11 0.70 -8.58
CA LYS A 112 25.91 0.46 -10.01
C LYS A 112 24.80 -0.54 -10.32
N ILE A 113 24.61 -1.54 -9.45
CA ILE A 113 23.67 -2.64 -9.67
C ILE A 113 22.24 -2.23 -9.25
N LEU A 114 22.09 -1.68 -8.05
CA LEU A 114 20.79 -1.45 -7.40
C LEU A 114 20.56 -0.01 -6.93
N GLY A 115 21.52 0.90 -7.16
CA GLY A 115 21.49 2.24 -6.54
C GLY A 115 21.73 2.22 -5.03
N ALA A 116 22.06 1.07 -4.46
CA ALA A 116 22.23 0.90 -3.02
C ALA A 116 23.41 1.71 -2.48
N LYS A 117 23.28 2.13 -1.21
CA LYS A 117 24.31 2.89 -0.49
C LYS A 117 24.85 2.09 0.68
N VAL A 118 26.12 2.32 1.01
CA VAL A 118 26.67 1.95 2.31
C VAL A 118 26.80 3.22 3.13
N PHE A 119 26.32 3.21 4.37
CA PHE A 119 26.59 4.27 5.32
C PHE A 119 27.10 3.67 6.62
N SER A 120 27.91 4.44 7.32
CA SER A 120 28.35 4.11 8.67
C SER A 120 27.54 4.88 9.69
N SER A 121 27.43 4.34 10.90
CA SER A 121 26.56 4.88 11.94
C SER A 121 27.13 4.59 13.33
N ASP A 122 27.14 5.61 14.18
CA ASP A 122 27.38 5.53 15.63
C ASP A 122 26.07 5.33 16.41
N ASN A 123 24.93 5.77 15.84
CA ASN A 123 23.57 5.51 16.33
C ASN A 123 22.72 4.79 15.27
N MET A 124 22.85 3.45 15.20
CA MET A 124 22.16 2.61 14.23
C MET A 124 20.64 2.82 14.21
N VAL A 125 19.99 3.04 15.36
CA VAL A 125 18.54 3.18 15.40
C VAL A 125 18.08 4.45 14.71
N GLU A 126 18.72 5.58 15.05
CA GLU A 126 18.35 6.89 14.51
C GLU A 126 18.67 7.00 13.02
N ASP A 127 19.90 6.62 12.62
CA ASP A 127 20.35 6.78 11.24
C ASP A 127 19.61 5.86 10.27
N ILE A 128 19.32 4.62 10.68
CA ILE A 128 18.53 3.68 9.87
C ILE A 128 17.11 4.22 9.67
N ASN A 129 16.45 4.68 10.73
CA ASN A 129 15.08 5.19 10.63
C ASN A 129 15.02 6.50 9.84
N ALA A 130 15.99 7.41 10.02
CA ALA A 130 16.11 8.62 9.21
C ALA A 130 16.30 8.28 7.72
N TRP A 131 17.21 7.35 7.42
CA TRP A 131 17.47 6.91 6.05
C TRP A 131 16.23 6.28 5.42
N VAL A 132 15.53 5.39 6.12
CA VAL A 132 14.30 4.76 5.60
C VAL A 132 13.20 5.79 5.36
N LYS A 133 13.00 6.72 6.29
CA LYS A 133 11.99 7.78 6.15
C LYS A 133 12.28 8.67 4.95
N GLU A 134 13.52 9.10 4.77
CA GLU A 134 13.94 9.91 3.62
C GLU A 134 13.74 9.15 2.30
N ASN A 135 14.20 7.91 2.23
CA ASN A 135 14.21 7.13 0.98
C ASN A 135 12.86 6.46 0.66
N THR A 136 11.85 6.65 1.49
CA THR A 136 10.46 6.21 1.25
C THR A 136 9.46 7.37 1.23
N ASN A 137 9.93 8.62 1.12
CA ASN A 137 9.09 9.82 1.17
C ASN A 137 8.18 9.86 2.42
N GLY A 138 8.65 9.32 3.54
CA GLY A 138 7.90 9.24 4.79
C GLY A 138 6.87 8.12 4.88
N MET A 139 6.75 7.25 3.87
CA MET A 139 5.81 6.12 3.92
C MET A 139 6.21 5.07 4.95
N VAL A 140 7.50 4.86 5.16
CA VAL A 140 8.03 3.97 6.19
C VAL A 140 8.73 4.82 7.24
N GLU A 141 8.16 4.90 8.43
CA GLU A 141 8.67 5.79 9.49
C GLU A 141 9.83 5.18 10.28
N ALA A 142 9.79 3.86 10.53
CA ALA A 142 10.80 3.15 11.31
C ALA A 142 10.88 1.66 10.94
N ILE A 143 12.08 1.10 11.07
CA ILE A 143 12.42 -0.34 10.91
C ILE A 143 13.46 -0.81 11.97
N ALA A 144 14.09 0.14 12.67
CA ALA A 144 15.10 -0.10 13.68
C ALA A 144 14.59 0.33 15.06
N ASN A 145 14.93 -0.43 16.10
CA ASN A 145 14.68 -0.09 17.48
C ASN A 145 15.82 -0.58 18.38
N GLU A 146 15.84 -0.13 19.64
CA GLU A 146 16.89 -0.45 20.61
C GLU A 146 17.06 -1.96 20.86
N GLU A 147 15.97 -2.73 20.78
CA GLU A 147 16.01 -4.17 20.99
C GLU A 147 16.70 -4.87 19.81
N ASN A 148 16.34 -4.49 18.58
CA ASN A 148 16.76 -5.17 17.37
C ASN A 148 18.10 -4.67 16.79
N MET A 149 18.58 -3.50 17.22
CA MET A 149 19.91 -2.98 16.86
C MET A 149 20.97 -3.17 17.94
N LYS A 150 20.64 -3.87 19.03
CA LYS A 150 21.57 -4.13 20.12
C LYS A 150 22.78 -4.94 19.64
N ASN A 151 23.98 -4.37 19.77
CA ASN A 151 25.25 -4.97 19.35
C ASN A 151 25.34 -5.30 17.84
N VAL A 152 24.55 -4.63 17.01
CA VAL A 152 24.61 -4.80 15.56
C VAL A 152 25.83 -4.08 15.00
N LEU A 153 26.69 -4.83 14.30
CA LEU A 153 27.85 -4.31 13.58
C LEU A 153 27.50 -4.04 12.12
N MET A 154 26.64 -4.87 11.53
CA MET A 154 26.22 -4.70 10.14
C MET A 154 24.75 -5.11 9.96
N CYS A 155 24.00 -4.23 9.29
CA CYS A 155 22.62 -4.47 8.93
C CYS A 155 22.39 -4.18 7.44
N MET A 156 21.73 -5.10 6.74
CA MET A 156 21.17 -4.82 5.41
C MET A 156 19.70 -4.48 5.51
N LEU A 157 19.30 -3.43 4.80
CA LEU A 157 17.97 -2.86 4.87
C LEU A 157 17.36 -2.86 3.48
N ASN A 158 16.10 -3.26 3.40
CA ASN A 158 15.25 -2.87 2.30
C ASN A 158 13.88 -2.41 2.80
N ALA A 159 13.49 -1.25 2.30
CA ALA A 159 12.15 -0.73 2.42
C ALA A 159 11.56 -0.57 1.02
N VAL A 160 10.31 -0.99 0.87
CA VAL A 160 9.61 -0.95 -0.40
C VAL A 160 8.19 -0.43 -0.21
N ALA A 161 7.81 0.49 -1.08
CA ALA A 161 6.47 1.03 -1.19
C ALA A 161 6.05 1.04 -2.66
N PHE A 162 4.77 0.81 -2.90
CA PHE A 162 4.17 0.88 -4.22
C PHE A 162 3.04 1.91 -4.21
N GLU A 163 3.10 2.82 -5.17
CA GLU A 163 2.21 3.97 -5.32
C GLU A 163 1.80 4.07 -6.80
N ALA A 164 0.60 3.63 -7.15
CA ALA A 164 0.08 3.64 -8.51
C ALA A 164 -1.43 3.84 -8.54
N GLU A 165 -1.93 4.58 -9.52
CA GLU A 165 -3.36 4.78 -9.74
C GLU A 165 -3.98 3.61 -10.51
N TRP A 166 -5.25 3.30 -10.27
CA TRP A 166 -5.98 2.34 -11.10
C TRP A 166 -6.13 2.88 -12.51
N ARG A 167 -6.09 2.00 -13.53
CA ARG A 167 -6.44 2.40 -14.91
C ARG A 167 -7.88 2.94 -14.98
N GLN A 168 -8.76 2.29 -14.21
CA GLN A 168 -10.14 2.72 -13.98
C GLN A 168 -10.35 2.85 -12.48
N MET A 169 -10.37 4.10 -12.01
CA MET A 169 -10.64 4.45 -10.61
C MET A 169 -12.09 4.12 -10.23
N TYR A 170 -12.33 3.96 -8.93
CA TYR A 170 -13.66 3.73 -8.40
C TYR A 170 -14.36 5.06 -8.12
N GLU A 171 -15.59 5.20 -8.61
CA GLU A 171 -16.45 6.33 -8.31
C GLU A 171 -17.21 6.14 -7.00
N SER A 172 -17.84 7.19 -6.48
CA SER A 172 -18.65 7.08 -5.26
C SER A 172 -19.81 6.08 -5.39
N THR A 173 -20.30 5.85 -6.61
CA THR A 173 -21.36 4.89 -6.92
C THR A 173 -20.88 3.44 -6.93
N ASP A 174 -19.56 3.23 -6.97
CA ASP A 174 -18.93 1.92 -6.93
C ASP A 174 -18.62 1.47 -5.50
N VAL A 175 -18.86 2.33 -4.51
CA VAL A 175 -18.58 2.07 -3.10
C VAL A 175 -19.80 1.41 -2.44
N GLU A 176 -19.59 0.22 -1.93
CA GLU A 176 -20.56 -0.57 -1.18
C GLU A 176 -20.02 -0.86 0.23
N TYR A 177 -20.91 -1.30 1.13
CA TYR A 177 -20.54 -1.82 2.44
C TYR A 177 -20.86 -3.30 2.48
N GLY A 178 -20.01 -4.08 3.14
CA GLY A 178 -20.21 -5.50 3.33
C GLY A 178 -19.40 -6.02 4.49
N ASP A 179 -19.52 -7.31 4.75
CA ASP A 179 -18.79 -7.97 5.83
C ASP A 179 -17.50 -8.59 5.30
N PHE A 180 -16.42 -8.50 6.09
CA PHE A 180 -15.22 -9.29 5.91
C PHE A 180 -15.12 -10.33 7.03
N HIS A 181 -15.09 -11.61 6.66
CA HIS A 181 -14.93 -12.73 7.57
C HIS A 181 -13.44 -12.97 7.82
N ASN A 182 -12.90 -12.48 8.94
CA ASN A 182 -11.49 -12.58 9.28
C ASN A 182 -11.07 -14.04 9.55
N ALA A 183 -9.77 -14.33 9.37
CA ALA A 183 -9.20 -15.66 9.59
C ALA A 183 -9.32 -16.17 11.04
N ASP A 184 -9.41 -15.27 12.02
CA ASP A 184 -9.63 -15.61 13.43
C ASP A 184 -11.11 -15.94 13.76
N GLY A 185 -11.99 -15.82 12.77
CA GLY A 185 -13.44 -16.06 12.89
C GLY A 185 -14.25 -14.84 13.29
N SER A 186 -13.61 -13.67 13.52
CA SER A 186 -14.32 -12.41 13.68
C SER A 186 -14.86 -11.90 12.33
N CYS A 187 -15.75 -10.92 12.39
CA CYS A 187 -16.42 -10.37 11.23
C CYS A 187 -16.51 -8.85 11.40
N ASP A 188 -15.98 -8.11 10.42
CA ASP A 188 -15.95 -6.65 10.43
C ASP A 188 -16.72 -6.11 9.23
N GLU A 189 -17.52 -5.06 9.44
CA GLU A 189 -18.08 -4.29 8.33
C GLU A 189 -16.95 -3.51 7.65
N ILE A 190 -16.91 -3.51 6.32
CA ILE A 190 -15.85 -2.92 5.52
C ILE A 190 -16.41 -2.18 4.31
N VAL A 191 -15.57 -1.34 3.73
CA VAL A 191 -15.83 -0.73 2.41
C VAL A 191 -15.43 -1.72 1.32
N LEU A 192 -16.34 -1.99 0.39
CA LEU A 192 -16.13 -2.78 -0.81
C LEU A 192 -16.19 -1.88 -2.05
N LEU A 193 -15.21 -2.03 -2.92
CA LEU A 193 -15.10 -1.32 -4.19
C LEU A 193 -15.56 -2.27 -5.30
N ARG A 194 -16.68 -1.93 -5.95
CA ARG A 194 -17.29 -2.73 -7.02
C ARG A 194 -16.83 -2.26 -8.39
N SER A 195 -16.33 -3.16 -9.23
CA SER A 195 -16.04 -2.86 -10.64
C SER A 195 -16.34 -4.05 -11.55
N THR A 196 -16.29 -3.82 -12.85
CA THR A 196 -16.25 -4.88 -13.86
C THR A 196 -14.84 -4.97 -14.41
N GLU A 197 -14.25 -6.16 -14.35
CA GLU A 197 -12.93 -6.45 -14.92
C GLU A 197 -13.05 -7.48 -16.05
N ASP A 198 -12.09 -7.52 -16.97
CA ASP A 198 -12.13 -8.36 -18.17
C ASP A 198 -11.10 -9.51 -18.17
N GLU A 199 -10.29 -9.61 -17.10
CA GLU A 199 -9.25 -10.60 -16.94
C GLU A 199 -9.39 -11.37 -15.62
N TYR A 200 -9.33 -12.70 -15.69
CA TYR A 200 -9.51 -13.56 -14.53
C TYR A 200 -8.66 -14.82 -14.56
N VAL A 201 -8.44 -15.40 -13.39
CA VAL A 201 -7.73 -16.67 -13.19
C VAL A 201 -8.60 -17.59 -12.34
N GLU A 202 -8.71 -18.86 -12.73
CA GLU A 202 -9.58 -19.79 -12.02
C GLU A 202 -9.10 -21.22 -12.17
N ASN A 203 -9.09 -21.95 -11.06
CA ASN A 203 -8.92 -23.40 -11.06
C ASN A 203 -9.86 -24.05 -10.02
N LYS A 204 -9.59 -25.29 -9.63
CA LYS A 204 -10.40 -26.01 -8.64
C LYS A 204 -10.28 -25.48 -7.21
N ASP A 205 -9.19 -24.76 -6.89
CA ASP A 205 -8.83 -24.35 -5.54
C ASP A 205 -9.18 -22.87 -5.27
N PHE A 206 -9.20 -22.01 -6.30
CA PHE A 206 -9.51 -20.58 -6.19
C PHE A 206 -10.20 -20.01 -7.43
N ALA A 207 -10.77 -18.82 -7.26
CA ALA A 207 -11.13 -17.89 -8.33
C ALA A 207 -10.43 -16.55 -8.09
N GLY A 208 -10.09 -15.81 -9.14
CA GLY A 208 -9.34 -14.57 -9.00
C GLY A 208 -9.51 -13.66 -10.19
N PHE A 209 -9.18 -12.40 -10.02
CA PHE A 209 -9.30 -11.35 -11.03
C PHE A 209 -7.99 -10.59 -11.19
N ILE A 210 -7.87 -9.88 -12.31
CA ILE A 210 -6.77 -8.98 -12.60
C ILE A 210 -7.34 -7.59 -12.85
N LYS A 211 -6.79 -6.59 -12.16
CA LYS A 211 -7.11 -5.18 -12.32
C LYS A 211 -5.84 -4.40 -12.68
N PRO A 212 -5.78 -3.72 -13.84
CA PRO A 212 -4.60 -2.98 -14.24
C PRO A 212 -4.47 -1.62 -13.53
N TYR A 213 -3.23 -1.20 -13.27
CA TYR A 213 -2.91 0.17 -12.91
C TYR A 213 -2.80 1.06 -14.16
N LEU A 214 -2.81 2.37 -13.97
CA LEU A 214 -2.59 3.37 -15.00
C LEU A 214 -1.27 3.06 -15.75
N GLY A 215 -1.26 3.24 -17.07
CA GLY A 215 -0.13 2.88 -17.92
C GLY A 215 -0.01 1.38 -18.26
N ASN A 216 -0.70 0.49 -17.53
CA ASN A 216 -0.62 -0.98 -17.67
C ASN A 216 0.78 -1.58 -17.41
N GLU A 217 1.71 -0.85 -16.81
CA GLU A 217 3.05 -1.35 -16.46
C GLU A 217 2.98 -2.32 -15.26
N PHE A 218 2.01 -2.09 -14.38
CA PHE A 218 1.68 -2.96 -13.27
C PHE A 218 0.23 -3.41 -13.33
N ILE A 219 -0.01 -4.59 -12.78
CA ILE A 219 -1.36 -5.13 -12.57
C ILE A 219 -1.49 -5.67 -11.16
N TYR A 220 -2.69 -5.55 -10.60
CA TYR A 220 -3.09 -6.18 -9.35
C TYR A 220 -3.79 -7.50 -9.68
N MET A 221 -3.38 -8.58 -9.04
CA MET A 221 -4.04 -9.88 -9.10
C MET A 221 -4.51 -10.26 -7.70
N ALA A 222 -5.78 -10.64 -7.56
CA ALA A 222 -6.30 -11.24 -6.33
C ALA A 222 -6.79 -12.66 -6.58
N LEU A 223 -6.54 -13.55 -5.62
CA LEU A 223 -6.92 -14.95 -5.61
C LEU A 223 -7.72 -15.23 -4.34
N LEU A 224 -8.99 -15.54 -4.55
CA LEU A 224 -9.94 -15.90 -3.52
C LEU A 224 -10.07 -17.43 -3.44
N PRO A 225 -9.66 -18.07 -2.33
CA PRO A 225 -9.87 -19.49 -2.16
C PRO A 225 -11.36 -19.87 -2.25
N LYS A 226 -11.63 -20.99 -2.94
CA LYS A 226 -12.98 -21.58 -3.00
C LYS A 226 -13.35 -22.29 -1.70
N ASN A 227 -12.36 -22.77 -0.95
CA ASN A 227 -12.52 -23.31 0.39
C ASN A 227 -12.10 -22.24 1.40
N GLU A 228 -12.99 -21.83 2.29
CA GLU A 228 -12.74 -20.82 3.32
C GLU A 228 -11.62 -21.21 4.30
N LYS A 229 -11.38 -22.52 4.47
CA LYS A 229 -10.30 -23.06 5.32
C LYS A 229 -9.06 -23.44 4.53
N ALA A 230 -8.86 -22.82 3.36
CA ALA A 230 -7.69 -23.10 2.54
C ALA A 230 -6.40 -22.64 3.25
N ASP A 231 -5.37 -23.46 3.13
CA ASP A 231 -4.02 -23.09 3.54
C ASP A 231 -3.42 -22.15 2.48
N MET A 232 -3.26 -20.88 2.84
CA MET A 232 -2.71 -19.84 1.96
C MET A 232 -1.27 -20.11 1.55
N LYS A 233 -0.46 -20.74 2.42
CA LYS A 233 0.91 -21.15 2.08
C LYS A 233 0.88 -22.20 0.97
N LYS A 234 -0.02 -23.18 1.10
CA LYS A 234 -0.21 -24.21 0.08
C LYS A 234 -0.75 -23.62 -1.23
N LEU A 235 -1.61 -22.60 -1.18
CA LEU A 235 -2.09 -21.91 -2.37
C LEU A 235 -0.93 -21.24 -3.11
N LEU A 236 -0.10 -20.47 -2.41
CA LEU A 236 1.08 -19.82 -2.99
C LEU A 236 2.12 -20.83 -3.50
N ARG A 237 2.44 -21.87 -2.71
CA ARG A 237 3.39 -22.92 -3.12
C ARG A 237 2.97 -23.62 -4.42
N ASN A 238 1.68 -23.94 -4.54
CA ASN A 238 1.20 -24.76 -5.65
C ASN A 238 0.93 -23.95 -6.92
N ASN A 239 0.93 -22.62 -6.85
CA ASN A 239 0.53 -21.75 -7.96
C ASN A 239 1.54 -20.62 -8.14
N GLY A 240 2.46 -20.78 -9.10
CA GLY A 240 3.37 -19.73 -9.50
C GLY A 240 2.62 -18.52 -10.06
N ILE A 241 2.75 -17.37 -9.41
CA ILE A 241 2.02 -16.15 -9.74
C ILE A 241 2.29 -15.72 -11.18
N SER A 242 3.54 -15.83 -11.64
CA SER A 242 3.90 -15.51 -13.03
C SER A 242 3.16 -16.42 -14.04
N GLN A 243 3.02 -17.70 -13.70
CA GLN A 243 2.29 -18.66 -14.53
C GLN A 243 0.79 -18.41 -14.51
N LEU A 244 0.22 -17.97 -13.38
CA LEU A 244 -1.19 -17.57 -13.33
C LEU A 244 -1.45 -16.38 -14.24
N TYR A 245 -0.62 -15.33 -14.17
CA TYR A 245 -0.79 -14.13 -14.98
C TYR A 245 -0.66 -14.45 -16.48
N LYS A 246 0.28 -15.32 -16.83
CA LYS A 246 0.47 -15.76 -18.21
C LYS A 246 -0.71 -16.56 -18.77
N ASN A 247 -1.36 -17.36 -17.92
CA ASN A 247 -2.48 -18.24 -18.31
C ASN A 247 -3.85 -17.65 -17.93
N LYS A 248 -3.93 -16.33 -17.74
CA LYS A 248 -5.19 -15.62 -17.50
C LYS A 248 -6.19 -15.86 -18.64
N LYS A 249 -7.46 -15.74 -18.29
CA LYS A 249 -8.60 -15.85 -19.20
C LYS A 249 -9.24 -14.47 -19.34
N HIS A 250 -9.93 -14.29 -20.46
CA HIS A 250 -10.69 -13.07 -20.73
C HIS A 250 -12.19 -13.33 -20.60
N GLY A 251 -12.91 -12.33 -20.11
CA GLY A 251 -14.36 -12.30 -19.98
C GLY A 251 -14.79 -11.43 -18.81
N ASP A 252 -15.93 -10.78 -18.96
CA ASP A 252 -16.44 -9.81 -18.00
C ASP A 252 -16.80 -10.50 -16.68
N ILE A 253 -16.26 -9.95 -15.59
CA ILE A 253 -16.51 -10.39 -14.22
C ILE A 253 -16.81 -9.18 -13.33
N ILE A 254 -17.76 -9.34 -12.43
CA ILE A 254 -18.02 -8.35 -11.37
C ILE A 254 -17.07 -8.67 -10.22
N VAL A 255 -16.33 -7.66 -9.77
CA VAL A 255 -15.42 -7.79 -8.64
C VAL A 255 -15.86 -6.86 -7.53
N LYS A 256 -15.68 -7.31 -6.28
CA LYS A 256 -15.83 -6.49 -5.07
C LYS A 256 -14.57 -6.66 -4.23
N MET A 257 -13.78 -5.60 -4.14
CA MET A 257 -12.48 -5.60 -3.46
C MET A 257 -12.51 -4.65 -2.26
N PRO A 258 -12.04 -5.08 -1.08
CA PRO A 258 -12.02 -4.22 0.09
C PRO A 258 -10.95 -3.13 -0.01
N GLU A 259 -11.20 -1.99 0.62
CA GLU A 259 -10.13 -1.07 0.99
C GLU A 259 -9.33 -1.64 2.17
N PHE A 260 -8.00 -1.55 2.12
CA PHE A 260 -7.15 -1.98 3.23
C PHE A 260 -5.81 -1.26 3.21
N ASN A 261 -5.20 -1.14 4.40
CA ASN A 261 -3.90 -0.54 4.59
C ASN A 261 -3.17 -1.25 5.72
N TYR A 262 -2.00 -1.78 5.46
CA TYR A 262 -1.14 -2.34 6.49
C TYR A 262 0.32 -2.36 6.06
N GLU A 263 1.18 -2.50 7.05
CA GLU A 263 2.61 -2.71 6.88
C GLU A 263 3.02 -4.07 7.46
N PHE A 264 4.10 -4.61 6.90
CA PHE A 264 4.70 -5.84 7.39
C PHE A 264 6.22 -5.65 7.47
N GLU A 265 6.77 -6.01 8.62
CA GLU A 265 8.20 -5.95 8.90
C GLU A 265 8.70 -7.34 9.32
N THR A 266 9.86 -7.73 8.80
CA THR A 266 10.50 -8.99 9.17
C THR A 266 12.02 -8.90 9.10
N ASN A 267 12.71 -9.77 9.84
CA ASN A 267 14.13 -10.04 9.66
C ASN A 267 14.29 -11.36 8.89
N LEU A 268 14.96 -11.28 7.73
CA LEU A 268 15.18 -12.41 6.84
C LEU A 268 16.24 -13.40 7.33
N LYS A 269 16.98 -13.08 8.40
CA LYS A 269 18.04 -13.92 8.97
C LYS A 269 17.57 -15.35 9.20
N LYS A 270 16.48 -15.53 9.95
CA LYS A 270 15.95 -16.86 10.27
C LYS A 270 15.50 -17.61 9.01
N SER A 271 14.84 -16.91 8.08
CA SER A 271 14.44 -17.51 6.80
C SER A 271 15.65 -18.00 6.01
N LEU A 272 16.75 -17.24 6.01
CA LEU A 272 17.98 -17.62 5.30
C LEU A 272 18.70 -18.78 5.97
N GLU A 273 18.75 -18.81 7.30
CA GLU A 273 19.27 -19.95 8.05
C GLU A 273 18.48 -21.23 7.73
N ASP A 274 17.15 -21.15 7.72
CA ASP A 274 16.27 -22.27 7.35
C ASP A 274 16.47 -22.72 5.88
N PHE A 275 16.89 -21.82 5.01
CA PHE A 275 17.23 -22.12 3.62
C PHE A 275 18.68 -22.61 3.43
N GLY A 276 19.43 -22.79 4.52
CA GLY A 276 20.80 -23.31 4.51
C GLY A 276 21.87 -22.25 4.27
N VAL A 277 21.55 -20.97 4.47
CA VAL A 277 22.49 -19.84 4.43
C VAL A 277 22.74 -19.38 5.86
N TYR A 278 23.79 -19.88 6.49
CA TYR A 278 24.12 -19.57 7.89
C TYR A 278 25.53 -19.01 8.05
N LYS A 279 26.44 -19.29 7.10
CA LYS A 279 27.84 -18.83 7.18
C LYS A 279 27.97 -17.31 7.21
N VAL A 280 27.08 -16.60 6.53
CA VAL A 280 27.04 -15.13 6.51
C VAL A 280 26.80 -14.50 7.89
N PHE A 281 26.16 -15.24 8.81
CA PHE A 281 25.84 -14.78 10.15
C PHE A 281 26.89 -15.21 11.19
N GLY A 282 27.85 -16.05 10.79
CA GLY A 282 28.84 -16.62 11.70
C GLY A 282 30.08 -15.75 11.86
N ASP A 283 30.80 -15.96 12.97
CA ASP A 283 32.08 -15.29 13.24
C ASP A 283 33.23 -15.73 12.33
N ASN A 284 33.00 -16.58 11.33
CA ASN A 284 33.98 -16.92 10.30
C ASN A 284 33.46 -16.58 8.90
N ALA A 285 32.47 -15.68 8.79
CA ALA A 285 31.93 -15.24 7.52
C ALA A 285 33.03 -14.55 6.69
N ASP A 286 33.21 -14.99 5.45
CA ASP A 286 34.17 -14.37 4.55
C ASP A 286 33.53 -13.17 3.87
N PHE A 287 33.59 -12.02 4.52
CA PHE A 287 33.23 -10.71 3.96
C PHE A 287 34.42 -10.01 3.28
N SER A 288 35.47 -10.74 2.91
CA SER A 288 36.65 -10.14 2.29
C SER A 288 36.36 -9.38 0.98
N PRO A 289 35.31 -9.66 0.18
CA PRO A 289 34.94 -8.78 -0.92
C PRO A 289 34.44 -7.39 -0.48
N MET A 290 33.78 -7.31 0.68
CA MET A 290 33.22 -6.07 1.23
C MET A 290 34.20 -5.30 2.11
N SER A 291 34.96 -5.97 2.98
CA SER A 291 35.78 -5.33 4.01
C SER A 291 37.18 -5.93 4.12
N SER A 292 38.14 -5.12 4.58
CA SER A 292 39.46 -5.59 5.01
C SER A 292 39.47 -6.11 6.45
N ALA A 293 38.46 -5.78 7.24
CA ALA A 293 38.27 -6.28 8.59
C ALA A 293 37.35 -7.50 8.61
N HIS A 294 37.38 -8.21 9.73
CA HIS A 294 36.49 -9.33 9.96
C HIS A 294 35.09 -8.84 10.31
N LEU A 295 34.10 -9.20 9.50
CA LEU A 295 32.69 -8.81 9.65
C LEU A 295 31.79 -10.04 9.62
N ARG A 296 30.57 -9.87 10.11
CA ARG A 296 29.45 -10.81 9.94
C ARG A 296 28.17 -10.02 9.68
N MET A 297 27.20 -10.64 9.03
CA MET A 297 25.86 -10.06 8.96
C MET A 297 25.14 -10.27 10.29
N ASP A 298 24.61 -9.22 10.91
CA ASP A 298 23.84 -9.37 12.13
C ASP A 298 22.34 -9.43 11.82
N GLU A 299 21.84 -8.50 11.02
CA GLU A 299 20.41 -8.32 10.73
C GLU A 299 20.15 -8.05 9.24
N ILE A 300 19.07 -8.61 8.70
CA ILE A 300 18.60 -8.31 7.34
C ILE A 300 17.12 -7.92 7.40
N LYS A 301 16.84 -6.62 7.45
CA LYS A 301 15.49 -6.09 7.64
C LYS A 301 14.78 -5.88 6.32
N HIS A 302 13.54 -6.36 6.25
CA HIS A 302 12.62 -6.13 5.15
C HIS A 302 11.35 -5.50 5.70
N LYS A 303 10.95 -4.34 5.15
CA LYS A 303 9.67 -3.71 5.44
C LYS A 303 8.94 -3.38 4.14
N ALA A 304 7.68 -3.79 4.08
CA ALA A 304 6.79 -3.58 2.96
C ALA A 304 5.50 -2.93 3.43
N LEU A 305 5.02 -1.95 2.67
CA LEU A 305 3.76 -1.28 2.92
C LEU A 305 2.83 -1.45 1.72
N ILE A 306 1.56 -1.71 2.00
CA ILE A 306 0.50 -1.74 1.00
C ILE A 306 -0.69 -0.94 1.49
N LYS A 307 -1.26 -0.14 0.60
CA LYS A 307 -2.56 0.51 0.82
C LYS A 307 -3.36 0.46 -0.45
N VAL A 308 -4.49 -0.24 -0.44
CA VAL A 308 -5.45 -0.31 -1.54
C VAL A 308 -6.65 0.57 -1.20
N ASP A 309 -6.96 1.52 -2.09
CA ASP A 309 -8.12 2.40 -1.98
C ASP A 309 -8.78 2.64 -3.35
N ARG A 310 -9.85 3.44 -3.37
CA ARG A 310 -10.59 3.82 -4.59
C ARG A 310 -9.76 4.42 -5.73
N ASN A 311 -8.62 5.06 -5.44
CA ASN A 311 -7.79 5.71 -6.46
C ASN A 311 -6.75 4.75 -7.02
N GLY A 312 -6.26 3.82 -6.19
CA GLY A 312 -5.14 2.98 -6.56
C GLY A 312 -4.51 2.27 -5.37
N THR A 313 -3.20 2.07 -5.47
CA THR A 313 -2.34 1.86 -4.33
C THR A 313 -1.66 3.19 -4.01
N LYS A 314 -2.09 3.83 -2.91
CA LYS A 314 -1.77 5.17 -2.36
C LYS A 314 -1.16 6.26 -3.27
N ALA A 315 -1.97 7.25 -3.72
CA ALA A 315 -1.63 8.67 -3.97
C ALA A 315 -2.88 9.58 -3.85
N ALA A 316 -2.67 10.90 -3.76
CA ALA A 316 -3.68 11.95 -3.51
C ALA A 316 -4.49 12.38 -4.75
N ALA A 317 -5.75 12.80 -4.52
CA ALA A 317 -6.76 13.03 -5.55
C ALA A 317 -6.49 14.21 -6.49
N VAL A 318 -6.78 14.01 -7.78
CA VAL A 318 -7.10 15.05 -8.76
C VAL A 318 -8.41 14.67 -9.46
N THR A 319 -9.39 15.56 -9.38
CA THR A 319 -10.71 15.39 -9.99
C THR A 319 -10.62 15.57 -11.51
N CYS A 320 -10.86 14.51 -12.27
CA CYS A 320 -11.29 14.62 -13.67
C CYS A 320 -12.73 14.15 -13.75
N GLY A 321 -13.64 15.10 -13.99
CA GLY A 321 -15.02 14.79 -14.35
C GLY A 321 -15.05 14.34 -15.80
N ASP A 322 -15.69 13.21 -16.07
CA ASP A 322 -16.22 12.94 -17.39
C ASP A 322 -17.67 12.47 -17.29
N THR A 323 -18.47 13.04 -18.17
CA THR A 323 -19.90 12.84 -18.33
C THR A 323 -20.10 11.72 -19.35
N GLY A 324 -20.52 10.54 -18.88
CA GLY A 324 -20.86 9.41 -19.75
C GLY A 324 -22.14 8.73 -19.28
N ALA A 325 -23.22 8.90 -20.05
CA ALA A 325 -24.47 8.18 -19.86
C ALA A 325 -24.25 6.67 -20.02
N GLY A 326 -24.71 5.87 -19.06
CA GLY A 326 -24.71 4.40 -19.12
C GLY A 326 -26.12 3.86 -19.32
N ASP A 327 -26.40 3.35 -20.51
CA ASP A 327 -27.57 2.53 -20.84
C ASP A 327 -27.62 1.26 -19.96
N ILE A 328 -28.82 0.91 -19.51
CA ILE A 328 -29.10 -0.33 -18.78
C ILE A 328 -29.03 -1.51 -19.77
N CYS A 329 -27.88 -2.17 -19.85
CA CYS A 329 -27.73 -3.45 -20.55
C CYS A 329 -28.20 -4.61 -19.65
N LEU A 330 -29.07 -5.45 -20.22
CA LEU A 330 -29.69 -6.61 -19.59
C LEU A 330 -28.62 -7.62 -19.13
N LEU A 331 -28.83 -8.15 -17.91
CA LEU A 331 -28.00 -9.14 -17.21
C LEU A 331 -27.68 -10.37 -18.09
N GLU A 332 -26.46 -10.44 -18.61
CA GLU A 332 -25.76 -11.71 -18.72
C GLU A 332 -25.34 -12.15 -17.30
N ASP A 333 -25.32 -13.45 -17.01
CA ASP A 333 -24.87 -14.00 -15.72
C ASP A 333 -23.36 -13.73 -15.54
N PHE A 334 -23.00 -12.51 -15.15
CA PHE A 334 -21.62 -12.15 -14.85
C PHE A 334 -21.10 -13.00 -13.69
N ARG A 335 -19.87 -13.49 -13.80
CA ARG A 335 -19.21 -14.15 -12.66
C ARG A 335 -18.88 -13.08 -11.63
N GLU A 336 -19.31 -13.27 -10.39
CA GLU A 336 -19.00 -12.37 -9.27
C GLU A 336 -17.88 -12.94 -8.40
N ILE A 337 -16.87 -12.12 -8.09
CA ILE A 337 -15.80 -12.42 -7.14
C ILE A 337 -15.78 -11.34 -6.06
N THR A 338 -16.17 -11.71 -4.84
CA THR A 338 -16.18 -10.82 -3.68
C THR A 338 -15.08 -11.23 -2.71
N LEU A 339 -14.14 -10.33 -2.44
CA LEU A 339 -13.07 -10.52 -1.46
C LEU A 339 -13.57 -10.19 -0.05
N ASP A 340 -14.49 -11.02 0.46
CA ASP A 340 -15.17 -10.91 1.76
C ASP A 340 -14.58 -11.81 2.86
N ARG A 341 -13.40 -12.40 2.61
CA ARG A 341 -12.70 -13.35 3.49
C ARG A 341 -11.24 -13.48 3.05
N PRO A 342 -10.37 -14.24 3.75
CA PRO A 342 -8.95 -14.24 3.46
C PRO A 342 -8.63 -14.53 2.00
N PHE A 343 -7.77 -13.70 1.41
CA PHE A 343 -7.37 -13.80 0.02
C PHE A 343 -5.88 -13.54 -0.15
N VAL A 344 -5.34 -14.06 -1.25
CA VAL A 344 -3.96 -13.78 -1.68
C VAL A 344 -4.01 -12.70 -2.75
N TYR A 345 -3.04 -11.79 -2.76
CA TYR A 345 -2.89 -10.86 -3.87
C TYR A 345 -1.43 -10.68 -4.26
N ALA A 346 -1.21 -10.16 -5.46
CA ALA A 346 0.10 -9.80 -5.98
C ALA A 346 0.02 -8.55 -6.85
N ILE A 347 1.06 -7.72 -6.80
CA ILE A 347 1.30 -6.68 -7.79
C ILE A 347 2.36 -7.20 -8.74
N ILE A 348 2.06 -7.23 -10.03
CA ILE A 348 2.87 -7.88 -11.05
C ILE A 348 3.33 -6.83 -12.06
N HIS A 349 4.63 -6.83 -12.37
CA HIS A 349 5.16 -6.00 -13.45
C HIS A 349 4.87 -6.70 -14.79
N ALA A 350 3.96 -6.12 -15.57
CA ALA A 350 3.28 -6.76 -16.70
C ALA A 350 4.27 -7.27 -17.77
N ASP A 351 5.30 -6.49 -18.09
CA ASP A 351 6.31 -6.83 -19.10
C ASP A 351 7.13 -8.07 -18.70
N THR A 352 7.50 -8.16 -17.43
CA THR A 352 8.31 -9.28 -16.92
C THR A 352 7.46 -10.47 -16.51
N GLU A 353 6.16 -10.24 -16.27
CA GLU A 353 5.20 -11.20 -15.70
C GLU A 353 5.55 -11.61 -14.25
N LEU A 354 6.40 -10.84 -13.55
CA LEU A 354 6.91 -11.19 -12.23
C LEU A 354 6.22 -10.40 -11.12
N PRO A 355 5.89 -11.02 -9.98
CA PRO A 355 5.33 -10.31 -8.84
C PRO A 355 6.40 -9.45 -8.16
N ILE A 356 6.15 -8.15 -8.06
CA ILE A 356 6.97 -7.22 -7.27
C ILE A 356 6.51 -7.17 -5.81
N PHE A 357 5.23 -7.48 -5.55
CA PHE A 357 4.66 -7.66 -4.23
C PHE A 357 3.78 -8.91 -4.21
N VAL A 358 3.77 -9.59 -3.07
CA VAL A 358 2.84 -10.67 -2.74
C VAL A 358 2.34 -10.44 -1.33
N GLY A 359 1.05 -10.65 -1.11
CA GLY A 359 0.48 -10.58 0.22
C GLY A 359 -0.69 -11.52 0.44
N VAL A 360 -1.00 -11.69 1.72
CA VAL A 360 -2.14 -12.43 2.23
C VAL A 360 -2.86 -11.51 3.18
N THR A 361 -4.10 -11.17 2.83
CA THR A 361 -4.99 -10.41 3.69
C THR A 361 -5.86 -11.42 4.43
N ASN A 362 -5.56 -11.64 5.71
CA ASN A 362 -6.27 -12.55 6.61
C ASN A 362 -7.30 -11.81 7.47
N GLU A 363 -7.08 -10.52 7.71
CA GLU A 363 -8.00 -9.66 8.47
C GLU A 363 -8.15 -8.29 7.81
N ILE A 364 -9.36 -7.74 7.83
CA ILE A 364 -9.62 -6.34 7.50
C ILE A 364 -10.49 -5.79 8.60
N LYS A 365 -9.85 -5.14 9.56
CA LYS A 365 -10.57 -4.47 10.65
C LYS A 365 -11.15 -3.18 10.12
N ASN A 366 -12.37 -2.86 10.55
CA ASN A 366 -13.03 -1.62 10.18
C ASN A 366 -12.18 -0.44 10.67
N ALA A 367 -11.45 0.19 9.75
CA ALA A 367 -10.66 1.39 10.00
C ALA A 367 -11.52 2.68 9.89
N GLN A 368 -12.85 2.56 9.78
CA GLN A 368 -13.70 3.71 10.01
C GLN A 368 -13.71 4.00 11.52
N ILE A 369 -12.91 4.99 11.93
CA ILE A 369 -12.65 5.51 13.30
C ILE A 369 -11.32 5.04 13.94
N GLU A 370 -10.27 4.81 13.15
CA GLU A 370 -8.94 5.34 13.50
C GLU A 370 -8.57 6.40 12.45
N ILE A 371 -9.39 7.47 12.40
CA ILE A 371 -8.85 8.76 11.97
C ILE A 371 -7.69 9.01 12.92
N ASN A 372 -6.47 9.08 12.38
CA ASN A 372 -5.26 9.55 13.06
C ASN A 372 -5.57 10.54 14.20
N GLU A 373 -5.75 10.03 15.42
CA GLU A 373 -5.75 10.82 16.65
C GLU A 373 -4.40 11.51 16.85
N LYS A 374 -3.39 11.16 16.04
CA LYS A 374 -2.08 11.82 16.02
C LYS A 374 -2.06 13.16 15.27
N ASN A 375 -3.12 13.59 14.56
CA ASN A 375 -3.07 14.85 13.79
C ASN A 375 -4.25 15.82 13.99
N LEU A 376 -5.25 15.47 14.79
CA LEU A 376 -6.31 16.38 15.24
C LEU A 376 -6.16 16.54 16.75
N ASP A 377 -5.97 17.78 17.21
CA ASP A 377 -5.86 18.08 18.63
C ASP A 377 -7.27 18.06 19.24
N MET A 378 -7.65 16.87 19.73
CA MET A 378 -9.01 16.54 20.22
C MET A 378 -9.10 16.62 21.75
N GLU A 379 -8.07 17.15 22.42
CA GLU A 379 -8.04 17.24 23.88
C GLU A 379 -9.22 18.11 24.38
N GLY A 380 -10.16 17.49 25.09
CA GLY A 380 -11.36 18.14 25.63
C GLY A 380 -12.57 18.27 24.70
N PHE A 381 -12.63 17.54 23.58
CA PHE A 381 -13.84 17.46 22.73
C PHE A 381 -14.85 16.45 23.28
N GLU A 382 -16.07 16.88 23.60
CA GLU A 382 -17.20 16.01 23.98
C GLU A 382 -18.19 15.84 22.81
N PRO A 383 -18.42 14.61 22.30
CA PRO A 383 -19.33 14.39 21.18
C PRO A 383 -20.79 14.65 21.55
N LYS A 384 -21.44 15.56 20.83
CA LYS A 384 -22.88 15.81 20.99
C LYS A 384 -23.71 14.64 20.45
N HIS A 385 -24.76 14.29 21.19
CA HIS A 385 -25.77 13.34 20.74
C HIS A 385 -26.91 14.09 20.06
N TYR A 386 -27.23 13.67 18.84
CA TYR A 386 -28.31 14.23 18.04
C TYR A 386 -29.37 13.17 17.81
N GLU A 387 -30.62 13.54 18.05
CA GLU A 387 -31.79 12.76 17.61
C GLU A 387 -32.46 13.51 16.47
N PHE A 388 -32.59 12.85 15.31
CA PHE A 388 -33.24 13.40 14.12
C PHE A 388 -34.56 12.69 13.88
N ARG A 389 -35.61 13.44 13.53
CA ARG A 389 -36.91 12.86 13.18
C ARG A 389 -36.96 12.46 11.71
N THR A 390 -36.12 13.07 10.85
CA THR A 390 -36.01 12.73 9.43
C THR A 390 -34.57 12.83 8.92
N LEU A 391 -34.29 12.20 7.78
CA LEU A 391 -33.01 12.35 7.05
C LEU A 391 -32.80 13.78 6.54
N GLU A 392 -33.88 14.48 6.21
CA GLU A 392 -33.85 15.88 5.75
C GLU A 392 -33.37 16.83 6.86
N GLU A 393 -33.86 16.65 8.09
CA GLU A 393 -33.39 17.41 9.26
C GLU A 393 -31.89 17.18 9.54
N ARG A 394 -31.40 15.95 9.35
CA ARG A 394 -29.98 15.62 9.49
C ARG A 394 -29.13 16.27 8.42
N TYR A 395 -29.60 16.25 7.18
CA TYR A 395 -28.91 16.86 6.04
C TYR A 395 -28.82 18.38 6.18
N ASP A 396 -29.91 19.06 6.53
CA ASP A 396 -29.97 20.51 6.73
C ASP A 396 -28.99 20.97 7.83
N MET A 397 -28.88 20.21 8.92
CA MET A 397 -27.94 20.51 9.99
C MET A 397 -26.48 20.29 9.57
N CYS A 398 -26.22 19.29 8.72
CA CYS A 398 -24.89 19.08 8.13
C CYS A 398 -24.52 20.22 7.18
N CYS A 399 -25.45 20.67 6.32
CA CYS A 399 -25.22 21.82 5.43
C CYS A 399 -24.88 23.08 6.22
N THR A 400 -25.67 23.38 7.26
CA THR A 400 -25.42 24.54 8.13
C THR A 400 -24.03 24.47 8.75
N ARG A 401 -23.64 23.32 9.30
CA ARG A 401 -22.31 23.17 9.91
C ARG A 401 -21.19 23.20 8.88
N TYR A 402 -21.41 22.65 7.69
CA TYR A 402 -20.45 22.69 6.61
C TYR A 402 -20.14 24.15 6.22
N ASP A 403 -21.18 24.97 6.02
CA ASP A 403 -21.05 26.38 5.66
C ASP A 403 -20.31 27.17 6.76
N GLU A 404 -20.63 26.94 8.04
CA GLU A 404 -19.95 27.57 9.19
C GLU A 404 -18.44 27.31 9.21
N ILE A 405 -18.01 26.10 8.83
CA ILE A 405 -16.58 25.76 8.79
C ILE A 405 -15.95 26.34 7.52
N GLU A 406 -16.67 26.29 6.38
CA GLU A 406 -16.16 26.77 5.10
C GLU A 406 -15.90 28.29 5.15
N GLU A 407 -16.77 29.06 5.80
CA GLU A 407 -16.58 30.49 6.03
C GLU A 407 -15.31 30.80 6.84
N LYS A 408 -14.90 29.91 7.77
CA LYS A 408 -13.68 30.10 8.58
C LYS A 408 -12.40 29.80 7.80
N ILE A 409 -12.40 28.74 7.00
CA ILE A 409 -11.17 28.24 6.36
C ILE A 409 -10.90 28.85 4.99
N ARG A 410 -11.95 29.21 4.23
CA ARG A 410 -11.84 29.75 2.87
C ARG A 410 -10.91 30.96 2.77
N PRO A 411 -11.06 32.04 3.58
CA PRO A 411 -10.17 33.21 3.48
C PRO A 411 -8.71 32.87 3.80
N VAL A 412 -8.46 31.93 4.72
CA VAL A 412 -7.10 31.54 5.14
C VAL A 412 -6.41 30.68 4.08
N ILE A 413 -7.16 29.84 3.36
CA ILE A 413 -6.64 29.05 2.24
C ILE A 413 -6.37 29.95 1.01
N GLU A 414 -7.20 30.97 0.79
CA GLU A 414 -7.03 31.91 -0.32
C GLU A 414 -5.83 32.87 -0.13
N GLU A 415 -5.50 33.24 1.12
CA GLU A 415 -4.33 34.08 1.43
C GLU A 415 -2.98 33.37 1.20
N ASP A 416 -2.88 32.07 1.49
CA ASP A 416 -1.71 31.25 1.20
C ASP A 416 -2.10 29.87 0.67
N PRO A 417 -2.34 29.76 -0.65
CA PRO A 417 -2.78 28.51 -1.26
C PRO A 417 -1.74 27.39 -1.10
N ILE A 418 -0.44 27.70 -1.06
CA ILE A 418 0.60 26.66 -1.16
C ILE A 418 0.96 26.11 0.23
N ASN A 419 0.99 26.95 1.27
CA ASN A 419 1.51 26.54 2.57
C ASN A 419 0.44 26.04 3.56
N ASN A 420 -0.86 26.26 3.31
CA ASN A 420 -1.94 25.83 4.21
C ASN A 420 -2.43 24.38 3.97
N ILE A 421 -1.48 23.44 3.89
CA ILE A 421 -1.71 22.01 3.61
C ILE A 421 -2.68 21.38 4.63
N ARG A 422 -2.64 21.80 5.90
CA ARG A 422 -3.49 21.26 6.97
C ARG A 422 -4.97 21.64 6.80
N LEU A 423 -5.25 22.89 6.41
CA LEU A 423 -6.63 23.37 6.20
C LEU A 423 -7.23 22.83 4.89
N ARG A 424 -6.42 22.58 3.87
CA ARG A 424 -6.86 21.89 2.64
C ARG A 424 -7.33 20.46 2.91
N ARG A 425 -6.54 19.71 3.68
CA ARG A 425 -6.91 18.36 4.11
C ARG A 425 -8.19 18.34 4.93
N ILE A 426 -8.40 19.37 5.76
CA ILE A 426 -9.65 19.55 6.51
C ILE A 426 -10.82 19.85 5.57
N SER A 427 -10.64 20.70 4.56
CA SER A 427 -11.67 20.93 3.54
C SER A 427 -12.10 19.63 2.86
N ASP A 428 -11.16 18.76 2.47
CA ASP A 428 -11.48 17.46 1.86
C ASP A 428 -12.28 16.55 2.82
N GLN A 429 -11.93 16.57 4.11
CA GLN A 429 -12.66 15.85 5.17
C GLN A 429 -14.08 16.40 5.36
N MET A 430 -14.26 17.73 5.29
CA MET A 430 -15.60 18.34 5.37
C MET A 430 -16.50 17.89 4.22
N HIS A 431 -15.97 17.88 2.98
CA HIS A 431 -16.73 17.42 1.82
C HIS A 431 -17.14 15.96 1.98
N SER A 432 -16.26 15.11 2.53
CA SER A 432 -16.56 13.72 2.86
C SER A 432 -17.68 13.60 3.91
N ALA A 433 -17.54 14.33 5.02
CA ALA A 433 -18.50 14.32 6.12
C ALA A 433 -19.88 14.84 5.67
N MET A 434 -19.93 15.87 4.82
CA MET A 434 -21.17 16.41 4.26
C MET A 434 -21.86 15.41 3.33
N ARG A 435 -21.12 14.74 2.43
CA ARG A 435 -21.68 13.70 1.54
C ARG A 435 -22.31 12.55 2.34
N ASN A 436 -21.73 12.22 3.50
CA ASN A 436 -22.24 11.17 4.38
C ASN A 436 -23.30 11.66 5.39
N SER A 437 -23.69 12.93 5.33
CA SER A 437 -24.54 13.59 6.34
C SER A 437 -24.03 13.32 7.77
N ASN A 438 -22.72 13.30 7.98
CA ASN A 438 -22.08 12.94 9.23
C ASN A 438 -21.84 14.18 10.11
N ILE A 439 -22.89 14.61 10.81
CA ILE A 439 -22.83 15.81 11.66
C ILE A 439 -21.75 15.73 12.74
N ARG A 440 -21.51 14.53 13.31
CA ARG A 440 -20.54 14.36 14.40
C ARG A 440 -19.12 14.58 13.91
N GLU A 441 -18.84 14.14 12.69
CA GLU A 441 -17.57 14.38 12.03
C GLU A 441 -17.42 15.87 11.67
N LEU A 442 -18.48 16.52 11.18
CA LEU A 442 -18.47 17.97 10.96
C LEU A 442 -18.27 18.76 12.28
N ASP A 443 -18.81 18.30 13.42
CA ASP A 443 -18.53 18.91 14.73
C ASP A 443 -17.06 18.78 15.15
N ALA A 444 -16.48 17.59 14.99
CA ALA A 444 -15.08 17.33 15.31
C ALA A 444 -14.14 18.15 14.41
N ILE A 445 -14.49 18.26 13.12
CA ILE A 445 -13.76 19.11 12.17
C ILE A 445 -13.86 20.58 12.60
N ASN A 446 -15.05 21.08 12.93
CA ASN A 446 -15.23 22.47 13.38
C ASN A 446 -14.40 22.78 14.63
N TYR A 447 -14.35 21.85 15.59
CA TYR A 447 -13.52 21.97 16.79
C TYR A 447 -12.03 22.13 16.43
N THR A 448 -11.54 21.26 15.54
CA THR A 448 -10.15 21.31 15.07
C THR A 448 -9.85 22.63 14.36
N VAL A 449 -10.75 23.10 13.50
CA VAL A 449 -10.60 24.38 12.79
C VAL A 449 -10.51 25.54 13.76
N ASN A 450 -11.34 25.57 14.80
CA ASN A 450 -11.27 26.60 15.83
C ASN A 450 -9.92 26.60 16.57
N ASN A 451 -9.38 25.41 16.88
CA ASN A 451 -8.07 25.28 17.51
C ASN A 451 -6.93 25.77 16.59
N ILE A 452 -6.96 25.42 15.30
CA ILE A 452 -5.97 25.87 14.32
C ILE A 452 -6.00 27.39 14.17
N LEU A 453 -7.19 27.99 14.16
CA LEU A 453 -7.39 29.43 13.99
C LEU A 453 -7.28 30.23 15.31
N GLY A 454 -7.08 29.56 16.46
CA GLY A 454 -6.98 30.21 17.76
C GLY A 454 -8.29 30.85 18.25
N ILE A 455 -9.44 30.37 17.79
CA ILE A 455 -10.76 30.89 18.14
C ILE A 455 -11.18 30.27 19.48
N ALA A 456 -11.37 31.09 20.53
CA ALA A 456 -11.72 30.62 21.88
C ALA A 456 -13.13 29.99 21.94
N LYS A 457 -13.32 29.05 22.88
CA LYS A 457 -14.57 28.31 23.13
C LYS A 457 -15.76 29.27 23.30
N GLU A 458 -16.74 29.21 22.40
CA GLU A 458 -18.07 29.74 22.69
C GLU A 458 -18.79 28.77 23.64
N GLU A 459 -19.04 29.22 24.87
CA GLU A 459 -20.02 28.58 25.74
C GLU A 459 -21.41 28.69 25.11
N SER A 460 -22.10 27.57 25.05
CA SER A 460 -23.47 27.45 24.58
C SER A 460 -24.39 28.46 25.24
N SER A 461 -25.05 29.30 24.45
CA SER A 461 -26.33 29.89 24.86
C SER A 461 -27.32 29.88 23.69
N GLU A 462 -28.47 29.29 24.01
CA GLU A 462 -29.81 29.56 23.46
C GLU A 462 -30.14 29.16 22.02
N VAL A 463 -31.08 28.20 21.94
CA VAL A 463 -32.21 28.13 21.01
C VAL A 463 -32.07 29.05 19.80
N CYS A 464 -31.67 28.50 18.64
CA CYS A 464 -31.89 29.18 17.37
C CYS A 464 -33.40 29.20 17.06
N GLU A 465 -34.11 30.18 17.62
CA GLU A 465 -35.28 30.74 16.97
C GLU A 465 -34.89 31.28 15.59
N HIS A 466 -35.79 31.05 14.64
CA HIS A 466 -35.70 31.43 13.23
C HIS A 466 -34.85 32.68 12.95
N LYS A 467 -33.66 32.48 12.40
CA LYS A 467 -32.98 33.48 11.58
C LYS A 467 -32.93 33.00 10.13
N GLU A 468 -33.16 33.95 9.25
CA GLU A 468 -33.67 33.83 7.89
C GLU A 468 -33.15 32.63 7.09
N LYS A 469 -34.08 31.77 6.67
CA LYS A 469 -33.85 30.77 5.62
C LYS A 469 -33.26 31.47 4.40
N ILE A 470 -31.98 31.25 4.12
CA ILE A 470 -31.46 31.41 2.76
C ILE A 470 -32.09 30.27 1.96
N ASP A 471 -33.09 30.63 1.15
CA ASP A 471 -33.86 29.69 0.36
C ASP A 471 -33.01 29.16 -0.80
N CYS A 472 -32.31 28.04 -0.58
CA CYS A 472 -31.58 27.32 -1.63
C CYS A 472 -32.47 26.94 -2.83
N ARG A 473 -33.82 26.96 -2.71
CA ARG A 473 -34.71 26.78 -3.87
C ARG A 473 -34.60 27.91 -4.88
N LYS A 474 -34.28 29.15 -4.50
CA LYS A 474 -34.17 30.25 -5.47
C LYS A 474 -33.02 30.07 -6.46
N ASN A 475 -31.90 29.48 -6.01
CA ASN A 475 -30.77 29.20 -6.90
C ASN A 475 -31.06 27.99 -7.81
N VAL A 476 -31.73 26.96 -7.30
CA VAL A 476 -32.11 25.79 -8.11
C VAL A 476 -33.20 26.15 -9.13
N GLU A 477 -34.23 26.91 -8.75
CA GLU A 477 -35.27 27.37 -9.69
C GLU A 477 -34.73 28.34 -10.74
N GLY A 478 -33.79 29.22 -10.38
CA GLY A 478 -33.08 30.09 -11.32
C GLY A 478 -32.25 29.32 -12.34
N ILE A 479 -31.52 28.28 -11.88
CA ILE A 479 -30.71 27.42 -12.76
C ILE A 479 -31.61 26.55 -13.65
N VAL A 480 -32.71 25.99 -13.12
CA VAL A 480 -33.68 25.20 -13.89
C VAL A 480 -34.36 26.06 -14.96
N LYS A 481 -34.61 27.35 -14.68
CA LYS A 481 -35.17 28.28 -15.68
C LYS A 481 -34.18 28.58 -16.81
N ILE A 482 -32.91 28.83 -16.48
CA ILE A 482 -31.84 29.07 -17.46
C ILE A 482 -31.60 27.83 -18.34
N ILE A 483 -31.66 26.63 -17.75
CA ILE A 483 -31.51 25.36 -18.48
C ILE A 483 -32.70 25.15 -19.43
N LYS A 484 -33.93 25.43 -19.00
CA LYS A 484 -35.11 25.33 -19.87
C LYS A 484 -35.09 26.32 -21.03
N GLU A 485 -34.70 27.56 -20.79
CA GLU A 485 -34.56 28.59 -21.84
C GLU A 485 -33.48 28.19 -22.87
N LYS A 486 -32.36 27.60 -22.44
CA LYS A 486 -31.31 27.11 -23.37
C LYS A 486 -31.72 25.87 -24.18
N ILE A 487 -32.50 24.97 -23.59
CA ILE A 487 -33.05 23.79 -24.29
C ILE A 487 -34.05 24.21 -25.38
N GLU A 488 -34.86 25.24 -25.14
CA GLU A 488 -35.80 25.78 -26.14
C GLU A 488 -35.10 26.54 -27.28
N GLU A 489 -33.91 27.09 -27.04
CA GLU A 489 -33.05 27.73 -28.05
C GLU A 489 -32.19 26.75 -28.87
N GLY A 490 -32.19 25.46 -28.52
CA GLY A 490 -31.53 24.39 -29.27
C GLY A 490 -30.00 24.33 -29.14
N ASN A 491 -29.44 24.84 -28.04
CA ASN A 491 -28.00 24.72 -27.70
C ASN A 491 -27.72 23.56 -26.74
#